data_AF-A0A927SAP5-F1
#
_entry.id   AF-A0A927SAP5-F1
#
_cell.length_a   1.000
_cell.length_b   1.000
_cell.length_c   1.000
_cell.angle_alpha   90.00
_cell.angle_beta   90.00
_cell.angle_gamma   90.00
#
_symmetry.space_group_name_H-M   'P 1'
#
loop_
_entity.id
_entity.type
_entity.pdbx_description
1 polymer ?
#
loop_
_entity_poly.entity_id
_entity_poly.type
_entity_poly.pdbx_seq_one_letter_code
_entity_poly.pdbx_strand_id
1 'polypeptide(L)'
;MKKSLILLLLIVLLSLTGCGQKTEESPYKDIPKPTCVITMASGDTMTFTLDPASAPNTVSNFINLANAGFYDGMKIDYVYPTYFVKSGDPKGDGTGEPGYSIAGEFSKNGYPFNNISHERGVISMCRLTDDYNSAGCQFFIMHSTRLEYNGEYAAFGWIEKNDQKSFDTLDAICSTTLDKEYRPLLRQTIQSIRVDTKGYTYELIKYGEELPEFTQEPTQAPAEEPIPTPTQEAFES
;
A
#
# COMPACT_ATOMS: atom_id res chain seq x y z
N MET A 1 -46.26 35.28 33.51
CA MET A 1 -45.84 34.65 32.23
C MET A 1 -44.40 34.96 31.78
N LYS A 2 -43.64 35.89 32.40
CA LYS A 2 -42.26 36.23 31.97
C LYS A 2 -41.14 35.36 32.56
N LYS A 3 -41.39 34.63 33.67
CA LYS A 3 -40.37 33.77 34.32
C LYS A 3 -40.19 32.41 33.65
N SER A 4 -41.23 31.90 32.99
CA SER A 4 -41.17 30.62 32.26
C SER A 4 -40.42 30.72 30.92
N LEU A 5 -40.40 31.90 30.30
CA LEU A 5 -39.77 32.13 29.00
C LEU A 5 -38.23 32.27 29.14
N ILE A 6 -37.75 32.81 30.27
CA ILE A 6 -36.32 32.92 30.57
C ILE A 6 -35.70 31.55 30.89
N LEU A 7 -36.46 30.66 31.55
CA LEU A 7 -36.01 29.30 31.86
C LEU A 7 -35.91 28.42 30.59
N LEU A 8 -36.80 28.63 29.62
CA LEU A 8 -36.75 27.91 28.34
C LEU A 8 -35.59 28.38 27.44
N LEU A 9 -35.22 29.67 27.50
CA LEU A 9 -34.09 30.22 26.74
C LEU A 9 -32.72 29.74 27.27
N LEU A 10 -32.61 29.48 28.57
CA LEU A 10 -31.39 28.95 29.19
C LEU A 10 -31.15 27.46 28.87
N ILE A 11 -32.22 26.67 28.74
CA ILE A 11 -32.11 25.23 28.41
C ILE A 11 -31.73 25.00 26.94
N VAL A 12 -32.17 25.87 26.02
CA VAL A 12 -31.79 25.81 24.60
C VAL A 12 -30.33 26.28 24.37
N LEU A 13 -29.78 27.13 25.23
CA LEU A 13 -28.37 27.54 25.16
C LEU A 13 -27.37 26.47 25.66
N LEU A 14 -27.84 25.47 26.42
CA LEU A 14 -26.99 24.38 26.94
C LEU A 14 -26.86 23.17 26.00
N SER A 15 -27.66 23.09 24.93
CA SER A 15 -27.59 22.02 23.93
C SER A 15 -26.65 22.31 22.75
N LEU A 16 -25.84 23.37 22.82
CA LEU A 16 -24.81 23.72 21.82
C LEU A 16 -23.40 23.29 22.24
N THR A 17 -23.27 22.42 23.24
CA THR A 17 -22.03 21.64 23.40
C THR A 17 -21.99 20.59 22.29
N GLY A 18 -21.67 21.05 21.08
CA GLY A 18 -21.11 20.20 20.06
C GLY A 18 -19.85 19.60 20.66
N CYS A 19 -19.94 18.33 21.08
CA CYS A 19 -18.77 17.49 21.22
C CYS A 19 -18.12 17.46 19.84
N GLY A 20 -17.16 18.35 19.60
CA GLY A 20 -16.21 18.18 18.52
C GLY A 20 -15.51 16.87 18.79
N GLN A 21 -15.99 15.78 18.17
CA GLN A 21 -15.21 14.56 18.10
C GLN A 21 -13.95 14.96 17.35
N LYS A 22 -12.84 15.10 18.08
CA LYS A 22 -11.52 15.16 17.46
C LYS A 22 -11.41 13.87 16.66
N THR A 23 -11.42 13.99 15.33
CA THR A 23 -11.12 12.87 14.46
C THR A 23 -9.71 12.42 14.83
N GLU A 24 -9.57 11.20 15.35
CA GLU A 24 -8.24 10.64 15.56
C GLU A 24 -7.59 10.47 14.19
N GLU A 25 -6.54 11.23 13.96
CA GLU A 25 -5.73 11.12 12.74
C GLU A 25 -4.69 10.01 12.93
N SER A 26 -4.33 9.36 11.83
CA SER A 26 -3.23 8.38 11.85
C SER A 26 -1.94 9.03 12.35
N PRO A 27 -1.15 8.35 13.21
CA PRO A 27 0.17 8.83 13.62
C PRO A 27 1.14 8.95 12.44
N TYR A 28 0.82 8.36 11.28
CA TYR A 28 1.66 8.34 10.09
C TYR A 28 1.19 9.30 8.98
N LYS A 29 0.28 10.23 9.30
CA LYS A 29 -0.30 11.17 8.32
C LYS A 29 0.73 12.05 7.58
N ASP A 30 1.88 12.30 8.22
CA ASP A 30 2.93 13.18 7.69
C ASP A 30 4.05 12.39 6.98
N ILE A 31 3.93 11.06 6.91
CA ILE A 31 4.87 10.22 6.16
C ILE A 31 4.63 10.42 4.66
N PRO A 32 5.65 10.77 3.86
CA PRO A 32 5.51 10.89 2.42
C PRO A 32 5.02 9.59 1.79
N LYS A 33 4.18 9.73 0.77
CA LYS A 33 3.60 8.61 0.04
C LYS A 33 4.64 8.01 -0.94
N PRO A 34 5.04 6.75 -0.78
CA PRO A 34 5.95 6.08 -1.70
C PRO A 34 5.34 5.92 -3.09
N THR A 35 6.20 5.84 -4.10
CA THR A 35 5.78 5.56 -5.49
C THR A 35 6.20 4.15 -5.86
N CYS A 36 5.23 3.27 -6.10
CA CYS A 36 5.44 1.91 -6.58
C CYS A 36 5.29 1.86 -8.11
N VAL A 37 6.19 1.17 -8.78
CA VAL A 37 6.08 0.86 -10.21
C VAL A 37 6.11 -0.66 -10.40
N ILE A 38 5.04 -1.19 -10.97
CA ILE A 38 4.97 -2.56 -11.49
C ILE A 38 5.34 -2.51 -12.96
N THR A 39 6.44 -3.15 -13.34
CA THR A 39 6.86 -3.32 -14.74
C THR A 39 6.48 -4.72 -15.21
N MET A 40 5.72 -4.80 -16.28
CA MET A 40 5.34 -6.06 -16.92
C MET A 40 6.44 -6.52 -17.89
N ALA A 41 6.53 -7.82 -18.16
CA ALA A 41 7.49 -8.37 -19.12
C ALA A 41 7.27 -7.87 -20.57
N SER A 42 6.11 -7.28 -20.88
CA SER A 42 5.86 -6.57 -22.14
C SER A 42 6.57 -5.22 -22.22
N GLY A 43 7.06 -4.67 -21.10
CA GLY A 43 7.56 -3.31 -20.96
C GLY A 43 6.49 -2.31 -20.50
N ASP A 44 5.22 -2.72 -20.43
CA ASP A 44 4.14 -1.88 -19.90
C ASP A 44 4.28 -1.68 -18.38
N THR A 45 3.70 -0.61 -17.85
CA THR A 45 3.90 -0.21 -16.46
C THR A 45 2.62 0.26 -15.80
N MET A 46 2.44 -0.10 -14.52
CA MET A 46 1.44 0.50 -13.64
C MET A 46 2.14 1.20 -12.47
N THR A 47 1.80 2.46 -12.23
CA THR A 47 2.33 3.28 -11.14
C THR A 47 1.28 3.47 -10.05
N PHE A 48 1.67 3.26 -8.80
CA PHE A 48 0.81 3.41 -7.64
C PHE A 48 1.42 4.39 -6.63
N THR A 49 0.58 5.23 -6.06
CA THR A 49 0.86 5.97 -4.83
C THR A 49 0.49 5.08 -3.65
N LEU A 50 1.44 4.77 -2.77
CA LEU A 50 1.20 3.98 -1.56
C LEU A 50 0.91 4.89 -0.36
N ASP A 51 0.09 4.45 0.59
CA ASP A 51 -0.41 5.29 1.69
C ASP A 51 -0.09 4.74 3.10
N PRO A 52 1.11 5.07 3.64
CA PRO A 52 1.50 4.65 4.99
C PRO A 52 0.57 5.19 6.08
N ALA A 53 -0.12 6.31 5.83
CA ALA A 53 -1.07 6.87 6.78
C ALA A 53 -2.26 5.93 7.02
N SER A 54 -2.75 5.28 5.96
CA SER A 54 -3.90 4.38 6.03
C SER A 54 -3.52 2.95 6.41
N ALA A 55 -2.38 2.44 5.93
CA ALA A 55 -2.00 1.04 6.13
C ALA A 55 -0.46 0.87 6.29
N PRO A 56 0.11 1.36 7.40
CA PRO A 56 1.55 1.49 7.60
C PRO A 56 2.30 0.15 7.50
N ASN A 57 1.86 -0.90 8.22
CA ASN A 57 2.56 -2.17 8.20
C ASN A 57 2.34 -2.92 6.88
N THR A 58 1.18 -2.74 6.25
CA THR A 58 0.90 -3.29 4.91
C THR A 58 1.82 -2.68 3.87
N VAL A 59 1.98 -1.35 3.88
CA VAL A 59 2.91 -0.64 2.98
C VAL A 59 4.34 -1.08 3.27
N SER A 60 4.76 -1.17 4.53
CA SER A 60 6.09 -1.68 4.89
C SER A 60 6.34 -3.07 4.34
N ASN A 61 5.43 -4.01 4.58
CA ASN A 61 5.52 -5.38 4.07
C ASN A 61 5.70 -5.42 2.56
N PHE A 62 4.83 -4.70 1.82
CA PHE A 62 4.87 -4.68 0.37
C PHE A 62 6.18 -4.08 -0.15
N ILE A 63 6.68 -2.99 0.45
CA ILE A 63 7.95 -2.35 0.08
C ILE A 63 9.13 -3.30 0.30
N ASN A 64 9.19 -3.95 1.46
CA ASN A 64 10.28 -4.89 1.78
C ASN A 64 10.32 -6.03 0.77
N LEU A 65 9.17 -6.65 0.45
CA LEU A 65 9.09 -7.72 -0.54
C LEU A 65 9.44 -7.23 -1.96
N ALA A 66 8.86 -6.10 -2.39
CA ALA A 66 9.09 -5.54 -3.72
C ALA A 66 10.56 -5.16 -3.95
N ASN A 67 11.16 -4.41 -3.02
CA ASN A 67 12.54 -3.95 -3.16
C ASN A 67 13.56 -5.07 -2.94
N ALA A 68 13.20 -6.17 -2.25
CA ALA A 68 13.98 -7.40 -2.21
C ALA A 68 13.86 -8.26 -3.50
N GLY A 69 13.03 -7.85 -4.47
CA GLY A 69 12.82 -8.58 -5.72
C GLY A 69 11.96 -9.83 -5.57
N PHE A 70 11.21 -9.98 -4.47
CA PHE A 70 10.37 -11.16 -4.20
C PHE A 70 9.36 -11.42 -5.33
N TYR A 71 8.77 -10.35 -5.88
CA TYR A 71 7.75 -10.42 -6.93
C TYR A 71 8.31 -10.58 -8.36
N ASP A 72 9.63 -10.57 -8.53
CA ASP A 72 10.25 -10.61 -9.86
C ASP A 72 9.99 -11.96 -10.55
N GLY A 73 9.47 -11.92 -11.77
CA GLY A 73 9.11 -13.11 -12.54
C GLY A 73 7.80 -13.78 -12.11
N MET A 74 7.08 -13.24 -11.12
CA MET A 74 5.76 -13.72 -10.75
C MET A 74 4.72 -13.45 -11.85
N LYS A 75 3.61 -14.18 -11.81
CA LYS A 75 2.55 -14.09 -12.82
C LYS A 75 1.33 -13.39 -12.26
N ILE A 76 0.51 -12.86 -13.16
CA ILE A 76 -0.88 -12.55 -12.82
C ILE A 76 -1.60 -13.90 -12.64
N ASP A 77 -2.00 -14.18 -11.41
CA ASP A 77 -2.53 -15.48 -10.99
C ASP A 77 -3.99 -15.63 -11.41
N TYR A 78 -4.76 -14.56 -11.23
CA TYR A 78 -6.19 -14.53 -11.50
C TYR A 78 -6.62 -13.17 -12.02
N VAL A 79 -7.57 -13.17 -12.95
CA VAL A 79 -8.29 -11.99 -13.40
C VAL A 79 -9.76 -12.30 -13.14
N TYR A 80 -10.32 -11.79 -12.04
CA TYR A 80 -11.75 -11.93 -11.83
C TYR A 80 -12.44 -10.90 -12.73
N PRO A 81 -13.11 -11.32 -13.83
CA PRO A 81 -13.63 -10.40 -14.82
C PRO A 81 -14.48 -9.33 -14.15
N THR A 82 -14.29 -8.10 -14.60
CA THR A 82 -14.94 -6.88 -14.09
C THR A 82 -14.64 -6.51 -12.64
N TYR A 83 -13.91 -7.26 -11.82
CA TYR A 83 -13.68 -6.88 -10.39
C TYR A 83 -12.23 -6.51 -10.09
N PHE A 84 -11.28 -7.43 -10.26
CA PHE A 84 -9.88 -7.20 -9.89
C PHE A 84 -8.93 -8.19 -10.58
N VAL A 85 -7.65 -7.84 -10.61
CA VAL A 85 -6.54 -8.74 -10.94
C VAL A 85 -5.80 -9.10 -9.67
N LYS A 86 -5.31 -10.33 -9.55
CA LYS A 86 -4.58 -10.83 -8.37
C LYS A 86 -3.21 -11.35 -8.78
N SER A 87 -2.21 -11.08 -7.94
CA SER A 87 -0.85 -11.59 -8.08
C SER A 87 -0.18 -11.75 -6.71
N GLY A 88 1.12 -12.03 -6.71
CA GLY A 88 1.96 -12.11 -5.51
C GLY A 88 2.03 -13.51 -4.90
N ASP A 89 1.49 -14.55 -5.54
CA ASP A 89 1.62 -15.92 -5.06
C ASP A 89 2.91 -16.59 -5.60
N PRO A 90 3.91 -16.89 -4.75
CA PRO A 90 5.15 -17.56 -5.19
C PRO A 90 4.93 -19.00 -5.70
N LYS A 91 3.81 -19.66 -5.35
CA LYS A 91 3.46 -21.01 -5.84
C LYS A 91 2.60 -20.97 -7.11
N GLY A 92 1.89 -19.87 -7.35
CA GLY A 92 0.96 -19.70 -8.47
C GLY A 92 -0.27 -20.63 -8.43
N ASP A 93 -0.61 -21.16 -7.25
CA ASP A 93 -1.76 -22.07 -7.04
C ASP A 93 -2.87 -21.49 -6.13
N GLY A 94 -2.66 -20.27 -5.64
CA GLY A 94 -3.46 -19.52 -4.68
C GLY A 94 -2.95 -19.58 -3.23
N THR A 95 -1.93 -20.39 -2.91
CA THR A 95 -1.58 -20.78 -1.53
C THR A 95 -0.16 -20.44 -1.08
N GLY A 96 0.63 -19.77 -1.90
CA GLY A 96 1.98 -19.34 -1.52
C GLY A 96 1.96 -18.10 -0.64
N GLU A 97 2.89 -18.08 0.31
CA GLU A 97 3.06 -17.02 1.31
C GLU A 97 4.55 -16.79 1.55
N PRO A 98 4.97 -15.64 2.14
CA PRO A 98 6.37 -15.31 2.33
C PRO A 98 6.99 -15.99 3.57
N GLY A 99 6.28 -16.93 4.19
CA GLY A 99 6.70 -17.63 5.42
C GLY A 99 6.29 -16.93 6.72
N TYR A 100 5.50 -15.86 6.62
CA TYR A 100 4.91 -15.13 7.73
C TYR A 100 3.59 -14.47 7.28
N SER A 101 2.83 -13.91 8.22
CA SER A 101 1.68 -13.06 7.93
C SER A 101 1.79 -11.72 8.67
N ILE A 102 0.94 -10.77 8.31
CA ILE A 102 0.78 -9.46 8.93
C ILE A 102 -0.67 -9.26 9.40
N ALA A 103 -0.85 -8.41 10.42
CA ALA A 103 -2.19 -8.06 10.90
C ALA A 103 -2.98 -7.26 9.85
N GLY A 104 -4.27 -7.51 9.73
CA GLY A 104 -5.12 -6.77 8.79
C GLY A 104 -5.40 -5.33 9.23
N GLU A 105 -4.98 -4.35 8.44
CA GLU A 105 -5.19 -2.92 8.74
C GLU A 105 -6.50 -2.40 8.12
N PHE A 106 -7.63 -2.88 8.64
CA PHE A 106 -8.98 -2.45 8.23
C PHE A 106 -10.00 -2.50 9.38
N SER A 107 -11.12 -1.78 9.23
CA SER A 107 -12.06 -1.52 10.33
C SER A 107 -12.72 -2.76 10.91
N LYS A 108 -13.00 -3.79 10.11
CA LYS A 108 -13.55 -5.05 10.62
C LYS A 108 -12.57 -5.86 11.47
N ASN A 109 -11.27 -5.58 11.33
CA ASN A 109 -10.22 -6.09 12.23
C ASN A 109 -9.90 -5.10 13.38
N GLY A 110 -10.75 -4.10 13.61
CA GLY A 110 -10.59 -3.12 14.68
C GLY A 110 -9.59 -1.99 14.37
N TYR A 111 -9.03 -1.92 13.16
CA TYR A 111 -8.08 -0.89 12.78
C TYR A 111 -8.80 0.36 12.19
N PRO A 112 -8.71 1.54 12.82
CA PRO A 112 -9.62 2.65 12.55
C PRO A 112 -9.20 3.58 11.41
N PHE A 113 -7.93 3.53 10.97
CA PHE A 113 -7.38 4.57 10.11
C PHE A 113 -7.52 4.29 8.60
N ASN A 114 -7.72 3.03 8.21
CA ASN A 114 -7.84 2.68 6.81
C ASN A 114 -9.23 2.98 6.26
N ASN A 115 -9.35 4.13 5.61
CA ASN A 115 -10.58 4.61 5.00
C ASN A 115 -10.50 4.69 3.47
N ILE A 116 -9.52 4.00 2.86
CA ILE A 116 -9.37 3.98 1.40
C ILE A 116 -10.57 3.23 0.81
N SER A 117 -11.28 3.90 -0.09
CA SER A 117 -12.39 3.32 -0.83
C SER A 117 -11.86 2.45 -1.96
N HIS A 118 -12.34 1.20 -2.10
CA HIS A 118 -11.97 0.26 -3.15
C HIS A 118 -12.57 0.66 -4.51
N GLU A 119 -12.15 1.82 -5.02
CA GLU A 119 -12.37 2.30 -6.37
C GLU A 119 -11.45 1.59 -7.37
N ARG A 120 -11.74 1.73 -8.67
CA ARG A 120 -10.84 1.28 -9.73
C ARG A 120 -9.42 1.85 -9.55
N GLY A 121 -8.41 0.99 -9.68
CA GLY A 121 -7.00 1.32 -9.53
C GLY A 121 -6.44 1.17 -8.12
N VAL A 122 -7.27 0.87 -7.12
CA VAL A 122 -6.81 0.61 -5.74
C VAL A 122 -6.11 -0.73 -5.65
N ILE A 123 -4.98 -0.76 -4.95
CA ILE A 123 -4.25 -1.97 -4.59
C ILE A 123 -4.53 -2.34 -3.12
N SER A 124 -4.77 -3.62 -2.85
CA SER A 124 -5.21 -4.12 -1.55
C SER A 124 -4.69 -5.54 -1.30
N MET A 125 -4.48 -5.91 -0.04
CA MET A 125 -3.91 -7.21 0.32
C MET A 125 -4.94 -8.33 0.26
N CYS A 126 -4.55 -9.46 -0.32
CA CYS A 126 -5.30 -10.69 -0.17
C CYS A 126 -5.15 -11.24 1.26
N ARG A 127 -6.17 -11.96 1.72
CA ARG A 127 -6.18 -12.71 2.97
C ARG A 127 -7.12 -13.90 2.85
N LEU A 128 -7.02 -14.85 3.77
CA LEU A 128 -8.03 -15.88 3.96
C LEU A 128 -9.34 -15.24 4.44
N THR A 129 -10.47 -15.78 3.99
CA THR A 129 -11.81 -15.26 4.33
C THR A 129 -12.05 -15.25 5.83
N ASP A 130 -11.64 -16.32 6.50
CA ASP A 130 -11.91 -16.60 7.92
C ASP A 130 -10.78 -16.18 8.86
N ASP A 131 -9.72 -15.52 8.34
CA ASP A 131 -8.60 -15.03 9.15
C ASP A 131 -8.15 -13.64 8.66
N TYR A 132 -8.43 -12.62 9.47
CA TYR A 132 -8.09 -11.22 9.17
C TYR A 132 -6.59 -10.92 9.26
N ASN A 133 -5.81 -11.79 9.90
CA ASN A 133 -4.37 -11.62 10.13
C ASN A 133 -3.51 -12.62 9.32
N SER A 134 -4.06 -13.08 8.19
CA SER A 134 -3.44 -14.06 7.30
C SER A 134 -2.80 -13.45 6.05
N ALA A 135 -2.89 -12.13 5.87
CA ALA A 135 -2.26 -11.47 4.72
C ALA A 135 -0.73 -11.66 4.78
N GLY A 136 -0.12 -12.02 3.66
CA GLY A 136 1.33 -12.23 3.56
C GLY A 136 1.92 -11.49 2.36
N CYS A 137 1.87 -12.07 1.17
CA CYS A 137 2.48 -11.45 -0.03
C CYS A 137 1.52 -11.24 -1.20
N GLN A 138 0.37 -11.90 -1.19
CA GLN A 138 -0.60 -11.82 -2.29
C GLN A 138 -1.40 -10.51 -2.23
N PHE A 139 -1.60 -9.87 -3.38
CA PHE A 139 -2.33 -8.61 -3.51
C PHE A 139 -3.30 -8.64 -4.70
N PHE A 140 -4.28 -7.75 -4.68
CA PHE A 140 -5.19 -7.52 -5.80
C PHE A 140 -5.27 -6.03 -6.16
N ILE A 141 -5.51 -5.76 -7.45
CA ILE A 141 -5.71 -4.42 -7.99
C ILE A 141 -7.12 -4.34 -8.57
N MET A 142 -7.88 -3.36 -8.11
CA MET A 142 -9.28 -3.15 -8.49
C MET A 142 -9.41 -2.73 -9.95
N HIS A 143 -10.15 -3.51 -10.73
CA HIS A 143 -10.53 -3.16 -12.12
C HIS A 143 -11.86 -2.38 -12.18
N SER A 144 -12.73 -2.58 -11.18
CA SER A 144 -13.93 -1.75 -10.97
C SER A 144 -14.16 -1.48 -9.49
N THR A 145 -15.03 -0.50 -9.19
CA THR A 145 -15.36 -0.12 -7.81
C THR A 145 -16.17 -1.20 -7.10
N ARG A 146 -15.71 -1.64 -5.92
CA ARG A 146 -16.44 -2.55 -5.01
C ARG A 146 -16.41 -2.04 -3.58
N LEU A 147 -17.36 -1.18 -3.24
CA LEU A 147 -17.42 -0.53 -1.92
C LEU A 147 -17.67 -1.52 -0.78
N GLU A 148 -18.20 -2.71 -1.09
CA GLU A 148 -18.36 -3.80 -0.13
C GLU A 148 -17.02 -4.36 0.40
N TYR A 149 -15.87 -4.01 -0.21
CA TYR A 149 -14.55 -4.40 0.29
C TYR A 149 -13.98 -3.37 1.28
N ASN A 150 -14.60 -2.19 1.39
CA ASN A 150 -14.20 -1.17 2.36
C ASN A 150 -14.38 -1.71 3.77
N GLY A 151 -13.32 -1.58 4.58
CA GLY A 151 -13.31 -2.11 5.94
C GLY A 151 -13.16 -3.62 6.05
N GLU A 152 -13.11 -4.36 4.94
CA GLU A 152 -12.93 -5.82 4.91
C GLU A 152 -11.51 -6.24 4.50
N TYR A 153 -10.81 -5.38 3.75
CA TYR A 153 -9.46 -5.61 3.24
C TYR A 153 -8.59 -4.38 3.44
N ALA A 154 -7.28 -4.59 3.61
CA ALA A 154 -6.30 -3.52 3.76
C ALA A 154 -5.94 -2.97 2.38
N ALA A 155 -6.70 -1.97 1.92
CA ALA A 155 -6.29 -1.13 0.80
C ALA A 155 -5.08 -0.28 1.23
N PHE A 156 -4.07 -0.16 0.38
CA PHE A 156 -2.79 0.46 0.77
C PHE A 156 -2.16 1.36 -0.31
N GLY A 157 -2.86 1.58 -1.42
CA GLY A 157 -2.44 2.52 -2.46
C GLY A 157 -3.40 2.57 -3.64
N TRP A 158 -3.09 3.40 -4.63
CA TRP A 158 -3.91 3.59 -5.82
C TRP A 158 -3.10 4.08 -7.03
N ILE A 159 -3.62 3.79 -8.23
CA ILE A 159 -3.24 4.51 -9.45
C ILE A 159 -3.84 5.92 -9.40
N GLU A 160 -3.04 6.95 -9.68
CA GLU A 160 -3.55 8.33 -9.76
C GLU A 160 -4.60 8.47 -10.89
N LYS A 161 -5.69 9.21 -10.62
CA LYS A 161 -6.85 9.27 -11.54
C LYS A 161 -6.51 9.77 -12.95
N ASN A 162 -5.42 10.53 -13.10
CA ASN A 162 -4.93 11.07 -14.36
C ASN A 162 -3.85 10.19 -15.03
N ASP A 163 -3.41 9.09 -14.41
CA ASP A 163 -2.43 8.18 -15.00
C ASP A 163 -3.11 7.17 -15.95
N GLN A 164 -3.46 7.65 -17.13
CA GLN A 164 -4.10 6.84 -18.16
C GLN A 164 -3.24 5.65 -18.59
N LYS A 165 -1.90 5.79 -18.61
CA LYS A 165 -0.99 4.71 -19.02
C LYS A 165 -1.10 3.51 -18.08
N SER A 166 -1.14 3.76 -16.78
CA SER A 166 -1.31 2.70 -15.78
C SER A 166 -2.68 2.03 -15.90
N PHE A 167 -3.73 2.81 -16.15
CA PHE A 167 -5.06 2.26 -16.39
C PHE A 167 -5.17 1.45 -17.69
N ASP A 168 -4.54 1.88 -18.78
CA ASP A 168 -4.50 1.16 -20.04
C ASP A 168 -3.78 -0.20 -19.85
N THR A 169 -2.70 -0.21 -19.07
CA THR A 169 -1.99 -1.44 -18.72
C THR A 169 -2.88 -2.38 -17.91
N LEU A 170 -3.61 -1.86 -16.91
CA LEU A 170 -4.57 -2.65 -16.13
C LEU A 170 -5.69 -3.24 -17.02
N ASP A 171 -6.23 -2.44 -17.96
CA ASP A 171 -7.27 -2.89 -18.90
C ASP A 171 -6.74 -3.97 -19.87
N ALA A 172 -5.50 -3.84 -20.33
CA ALA A 172 -4.83 -4.85 -21.14
C ALA A 172 -4.64 -6.18 -20.37
N ILE A 173 -4.36 -6.11 -19.06
CA ILE A 173 -4.32 -7.30 -18.19
C ILE A 173 -5.71 -7.94 -18.09
N CYS A 174 -6.74 -7.15 -17.84
CA CYS A 174 -8.09 -7.64 -17.63
C CYS A 174 -8.79 -8.18 -18.89
N SER A 175 -8.34 -7.79 -20.09
CA SER A 175 -8.95 -8.17 -21.36
C SER A 175 -8.40 -9.49 -21.94
N THR A 176 -7.47 -10.15 -21.25
CA THR A 176 -6.92 -11.44 -21.69
C THR A 176 -7.98 -12.56 -21.68
N THR A 177 -7.80 -13.54 -22.56
CA THR A 177 -8.64 -14.75 -22.56
C THR A 177 -8.35 -15.59 -21.30
N LEU A 178 -9.41 -16.07 -20.65
CA LEU A 178 -9.35 -16.82 -19.39
C LEU A 178 -9.77 -18.27 -19.58
N ASP A 179 -9.30 -19.14 -18.69
CA ASP A 179 -9.89 -20.46 -18.48
C ASP A 179 -11.16 -20.39 -17.62
N LYS A 180 -11.76 -21.55 -17.34
CA LYS A 180 -12.98 -21.67 -16.53
C LYS A 180 -12.78 -21.34 -15.05
N GLU A 181 -11.52 -21.25 -14.59
CA GLU A 181 -11.12 -20.84 -13.24
C GLU A 181 -10.68 -19.37 -13.18
N TYR A 182 -10.94 -18.58 -14.23
CA TYR A 182 -10.56 -17.16 -14.34
C TYR A 182 -9.04 -16.92 -14.34
N ARG A 183 -8.24 -17.92 -14.71
CA ARG A 183 -6.80 -17.75 -14.92
C ARG A 183 -6.54 -17.35 -16.37
N PRO A 184 -5.65 -16.38 -16.64
CA PRO A 184 -5.24 -16.07 -18.00
C PRO A 184 -4.67 -17.29 -18.73
N LEU A 185 -5.17 -17.59 -19.93
CA LEU A 185 -4.60 -18.63 -20.79
C LEU A 185 -3.15 -18.31 -21.17
N LEU A 186 -2.90 -17.04 -21.46
CA LEU A 186 -1.55 -16.47 -21.54
C LEU A 186 -1.31 -15.64 -20.30
N ARG A 187 -0.57 -16.21 -19.33
CA ARG A 187 -0.24 -15.50 -18.09
C ARG A 187 0.75 -14.39 -18.36
N GLN A 188 0.36 -13.17 -18.00
CA GLN A 188 1.25 -12.02 -18.00
C GLN A 188 2.22 -12.14 -16.81
N THR A 189 3.46 -11.72 -17.04
CA THR A 189 4.54 -11.86 -16.07
C THR A 189 4.97 -10.48 -15.59
N ILE A 190 5.11 -10.32 -14.29
CA ILE A 190 5.72 -9.16 -13.65
C ILE A 190 7.22 -9.28 -13.86
N GLN A 191 7.82 -8.32 -14.56
CA GLN A 191 9.26 -8.23 -14.68
C GLN A 191 9.86 -7.81 -13.34
N SER A 192 9.30 -6.76 -12.74
CA SER A 192 9.74 -6.26 -11.43
C SER A 192 8.68 -5.41 -10.77
N ILE A 193 8.72 -5.33 -9.44
CA ILE A 193 8.05 -4.29 -8.65
C ILE A 193 9.11 -3.53 -7.87
N ARG A 194 9.15 -2.20 -8.01
CA ARG A 194 10.08 -1.35 -7.25
C ARG A 194 9.36 -0.17 -6.64
N VAL A 195 9.80 0.22 -5.45
CA VAL A 195 9.20 1.33 -4.70
C VAL A 195 10.26 2.38 -4.37
N ASP A 196 10.02 3.61 -4.80
CA ASP A 196 10.72 4.79 -4.33
C ASP A 196 10.15 5.22 -2.98
N THR A 197 10.93 4.98 -1.93
CA THR A 197 10.59 5.21 -0.52
C THR A 197 10.73 6.68 -0.09
N LYS A 198 11.16 7.57 -0.99
CA LYS A 198 11.43 8.98 -0.69
C LYS A 198 12.45 9.17 0.44
N GLY A 199 13.35 8.21 0.62
CA GLY A 199 14.39 8.23 1.66
C GLY A 199 13.93 7.79 3.05
N TYR A 200 12.77 7.17 3.19
CA TYR A 200 12.29 6.61 4.46
C TYR A 200 12.57 5.11 4.57
N THR A 201 12.87 4.66 5.78
CA THR A 201 12.91 3.24 6.15
C THR A 201 11.52 2.78 6.56
N TYR A 202 11.18 1.58 6.10
CA TYR A 202 9.88 0.94 6.33
C TYR A 202 10.09 -0.37 7.08
N GLU A 203 10.02 -0.34 8.40
CA GLU A 203 10.14 -1.56 9.20
C GLU A 203 8.88 -2.41 9.08
N LEU A 204 9.06 -3.70 8.78
CA LEU A 204 8.00 -4.70 8.71
C LEU A 204 7.84 -5.37 10.08
N ILE A 205 6.59 -5.54 10.49
CA ILE A 205 6.22 -6.30 11.68
C ILE A 205 5.37 -7.49 11.31
N LYS A 206 5.83 -8.65 11.78
CA LYS A 206 5.10 -9.89 11.59
C LYS A 206 3.97 -9.96 12.60
N TYR A 207 2.92 -10.68 12.25
CA TYR A 207 1.80 -10.85 13.15
C TYR A 207 2.25 -11.44 14.50
N GLY A 208 1.92 -10.74 15.58
CA GLY A 208 2.36 -11.08 16.95
C GLY A 208 3.45 -10.15 17.53
N GLU A 209 3.96 -9.20 16.74
CA GLU A 209 4.97 -8.21 17.15
C GLU A 209 4.34 -6.78 17.29
N GLU A 210 5.04 -5.83 17.94
CA GLU A 210 4.57 -4.43 18.15
C GLU A 210 4.64 -3.60 16.85
N LEU A 211 3.87 -2.48 16.74
CA LEU A 211 3.70 -1.67 15.50
C LEU A 211 4.96 -0.89 15.02
N PRO A 212 5.05 -0.55 13.71
CA PRO A 212 6.30 -0.06 13.12
C PRO A 212 6.61 1.37 13.50
N GLU A 213 7.90 1.65 13.67
CA GLU A 213 8.43 3.01 13.64
C GLU A 213 8.92 3.36 12.24
N PHE A 214 8.56 4.54 11.73
CA PHE A 214 9.12 5.06 10.47
C PHE A 214 10.21 6.07 10.78
N THR A 215 11.35 5.91 10.12
CA THR A 215 12.49 6.82 10.25
C THR A 215 12.95 7.25 8.86
N GLN A 216 13.45 8.49 8.73
CA GLN A 216 14.19 8.87 7.52
C GLN A 216 15.54 8.16 7.56
N GLU A 217 15.93 7.53 6.44
CA GLU A 217 17.30 7.06 6.32
C GLU A 217 18.24 8.25 6.45
N PRO A 218 19.37 8.11 7.17
CA PRO A 218 20.40 9.14 7.17
C PRO A 218 20.75 9.43 5.72
N THR A 219 20.52 10.66 5.26
CA THR A 219 21.04 11.10 3.97
C THR A 219 22.55 10.93 4.07
N GLN A 220 23.13 9.96 3.33
CA GLN A 220 24.58 9.78 3.31
C GLN A 220 25.21 11.15 3.06
N ALA A 221 25.97 11.66 4.04
CA ALA A 221 26.89 12.75 3.77
C ALA A 221 27.78 12.29 2.60
N PRO A 222 28.07 13.15 1.60
CA PRO A 222 29.00 12.76 0.56
C PRO A 222 30.28 12.29 1.23
N ALA A 223 30.77 11.11 0.85
CA ALA A 223 32.05 10.62 1.33
C ALA A 223 33.10 11.68 0.98
N GLU A 224 33.55 12.47 1.95
CA GLU A 224 34.80 13.19 1.83
C GLU A 224 35.90 12.13 1.84
N GLU A 225 36.29 11.68 0.65
CA GLU A 225 37.58 11.02 0.53
C GLU A 225 38.66 12.06 0.89
N PRO A 226 39.54 11.77 1.87
CA PRO A 226 40.70 12.62 2.06
C PRO A 226 41.53 12.54 0.78
N ILE A 227 41.80 13.69 0.15
CA ILE A 227 42.81 13.76 -0.92
C ILE A 227 44.18 13.82 -0.22
N PRO A 228 44.98 12.74 -0.17
CA PRO A 228 46.36 12.85 0.28
C PRO A 228 47.13 13.70 -0.73
N THR A 229 47.73 14.77 -0.24
CA THR A 229 48.61 15.68 -1.01
C THR A 229 49.87 14.92 -1.43
N PRO A 230 50.20 14.79 -2.73
CA PRO A 230 51.52 14.37 -3.15
C PRO A 230 52.47 15.56 -3.04
N THR A 231 53.34 15.58 -2.03
CA THR A 231 54.44 16.54 -1.96
C THR A 231 55.44 16.23 -3.06
N GLN A 232 55.49 17.08 -4.09
CA GLN A 232 56.59 17.11 -5.06
C GLN A 232 57.82 17.76 -4.42
N GLU A 233 58.57 17.00 -3.62
CA GLU A 233 59.97 17.28 -3.31
C GLU A 233 60.77 15.99 -3.46
N ALA A 234 61.02 15.60 -4.71
CA ALA A 234 62.09 14.69 -5.09
C ALA A 234 62.42 14.87 -6.58
N PHE A 235 62.56 16.14 -7.01
CA PHE A 235 63.29 16.53 -8.20
C PHE A 235 64.16 17.71 -7.79
N GLU A 236 65.29 17.43 -7.13
CA GLU A 236 66.54 18.22 -7.25
C GLU A 236 67.67 17.55 -6.45
N SER A 237 68.83 17.46 -7.10
CA SER A 237 70.12 16.83 -6.78
C SER A 237 70.24 15.31 -6.79
#